data_AF-A0A7C0V180-F1
#
_entry.id   AF-A0A7C0V180-F1
#
_cell.length_a   1.000
_cell.length_b   1.000
_cell.length_c   1.000
_cell.angle_alpha   90.00
_cell.angle_beta   90.00
_cell.angle_gamma   90.00
#
_symmetry.space_group_name_H-M   'P 1'
#
loop_
_entity.id
_entity.type
_entity.pdbx_description
1 polymer ?
#
loop_
_entity_poly.entity_id
_entity_poly.type
_entity_poly.pdbx_seq_one_letter_code
_entity_poly.pdbx_strand_id
1 'polypeptide(L)'
;MKKRSKIIVACALIFVFFWAEGSSNYGISQTKNLYQKIQVFNAVLNTIESVYVEEVNPTSLIDDAIRGMIKNLDPHTTYLTAEEFKNWSKTYQGYSGIG
;
A
#
# COMPACT_ATOMS: atom_id res chain seq x y z
N MET A 1 -23.92 53.97 -18.48
CA MET A 1 -23.15 53.41 -17.33
C MET A 1 -23.46 51.92 -17.06
N LYS A 2 -24.71 51.45 -17.21
CA LYS A 2 -25.12 50.05 -16.93
C LYS A 2 -24.43 48.95 -17.76
N LYS A 3 -23.97 49.24 -19.00
CA LYS A 3 -23.31 48.25 -19.88
C LYS A 3 -21.87 47.91 -19.45
N ARG A 4 -21.12 48.88 -18.91
CA ARG A 4 -19.75 48.67 -18.42
C ARG A 4 -19.73 47.93 -17.08
N SER A 5 -20.71 48.20 -16.22
CA SER A 5 -20.93 47.46 -14.96
C SER A 5 -21.25 45.96 -15.19
N LYS A 6 -22.04 45.62 -16.22
CA LYS A 6 -22.30 44.22 -16.60
C LYS A 6 -21.05 43.47 -17.06
N ILE A 7 -20.14 44.14 -17.76
CA ILE A 7 -18.87 43.56 -18.22
C ILE A 7 -17.94 43.28 -17.02
N ILE A 8 -17.88 44.21 -16.06
CA ILE A 8 -17.05 44.04 -14.85
C ILE A 8 -17.55 42.87 -13.99
N VAL A 9 -18.88 42.73 -13.83
CA VAL A 9 -19.47 41.60 -13.10
C VAL A 9 -19.23 40.27 -13.82
N ALA A 10 -19.29 40.24 -15.16
CA ALA A 10 -18.98 39.04 -15.93
C ALA A 10 -17.50 38.61 -15.79
N CYS A 11 -16.56 39.55 -15.83
CA CYS A 11 -15.14 39.24 -15.60
C CYS A 11 -14.84 38.79 -14.16
N ALA A 12 -15.51 39.37 -13.16
CA ALA A 12 -15.37 38.95 -11.77
C ALA A 12 -15.88 37.51 -11.54
N LEU A 13 -16.96 37.11 -12.21
CA LEU A 13 -17.47 35.74 -12.16
C LEU A 13 -16.52 34.73 -12.81
N ILE A 14 -15.89 35.11 -13.94
CA ILE A 14 -14.88 34.28 -14.61
C ILE A 14 -13.62 34.14 -13.74
N PHE A 15 -13.21 35.21 -13.05
CA PHE A 15 -12.04 35.20 -12.17
C PHE A 15 -12.27 34.30 -10.93
N VAL A 16 -13.48 34.29 -10.37
CA VAL A 16 -13.85 33.37 -9.28
C VAL A 16 -13.89 31.92 -9.76
N PHE A 17 -14.38 31.66 -10.98
CA PHE A 17 -14.37 30.33 -11.59
C PHE A 17 -12.95 29.82 -11.81
N PHE A 18 -12.05 30.67 -12.32
CA PHE A 18 -10.65 30.34 -12.59
C PHE A 18 -9.83 30.16 -11.30
N TRP A 19 -10.19 30.86 -10.21
CA TRP A 19 -9.53 30.72 -8.91
C TRP A 19 -9.99 29.45 -8.15
N ALA A 20 -11.21 28.95 -8.44
CA ALA A 20 -11.75 27.75 -7.81
C ALA A 20 -11.08 26.44 -8.31
N GLU A 21 -10.53 26.42 -9.52
CA GLU A 21 -9.87 25.22 -10.10
C GLU A 21 -8.37 25.09 -9.73
N GLY A 22 -7.79 26.07 -9.05
CA GLY A 22 -6.35 26.07 -8.69
C GLY A 22 -5.99 25.39 -7.37
N SER A 23 -6.96 24.91 -6.59
CA SER A 23 -6.73 24.47 -5.20
C SER A 23 -7.11 23.01 -4.95
N SER A 24 -6.45 22.03 -5.58
CA SER A 24 -6.52 20.63 -5.10
C SER A 24 -5.44 19.69 -5.66
N ASN A 25 -4.14 19.95 -5.44
CA ASN A 25 -3.10 18.96 -5.78
C ASN A 25 -2.02 18.78 -4.71
N TYR A 26 -2.34 18.94 -3.42
CA TYR A 26 -1.38 18.72 -2.32
C TYR A 26 -1.43 17.33 -1.67
N GLY A 27 -2.26 16.40 -2.17
CA GLY A 27 -2.49 15.09 -1.53
C GLY A 27 -1.97 13.83 -2.24
N ILE A 28 -1.51 13.92 -3.50
CA ILE A 28 -1.34 12.72 -4.38
C ILE A 28 0.12 12.25 -4.53
N SER A 29 1.10 12.93 -3.93
CA SER A 29 2.52 12.57 -4.14
C SER A 29 2.94 11.26 -3.43
N GLN A 30 2.47 11.05 -2.19
CA GLN A 30 2.86 9.85 -1.42
C GLN A 30 2.16 8.57 -1.90
N THR A 31 0.87 8.63 -2.22
CA THR A 31 0.10 7.48 -2.68
C THR A 31 0.58 6.97 -4.05
N LYS A 32 0.99 7.88 -4.94
CA LYS A 32 1.62 7.53 -6.23
C LYS A 32 2.92 6.74 -6.04
N ASN A 33 3.75 7.12 -5.06
CA ASN A 33 5.01 6.44 -4.79
C ASN A 33 4.82 5.02 -4.23
N LEU A 34 3.84 4.82 -3.33
CA LEU A 34 3.51 3.49 -2.80
C LEU A 34 3.00 2.55 -3.89
N TYR A 35 2.09 3.03 -4.73
CA TYR A 35 1.55 2.23 -5.83
C TYR A 35 2.64 1.75 -6.80
N GLN A 36 3.59 2.63 -7.14
CA GLN A 36 4.75 2.26 -7.95
C GLN A 36 5.61 1.17 -7.28
N LYS A 37 5.82 1.23 -5.95
CA LYS A 37 6.57 0.20 -5.23
C LYS A 37 5.86 -1.16 -5.25
N ILE A 38 4.53 -1.17 -5.11
CA ILE A 38 3.73 -2.40 -5.21
C ILE A 38 3.80 -2.98 -6.63
N GLN A 39 3.78 -2.14 -7.66
CA GLN A 39 3.94 -2.60 -9.04
C GLN A 39 5.31 -3.27 -9.26
N VAL A 40 6.39 -2.69 -8.72
CA VAL A 40 7.73 -3.30 -8.80
C VAL A 40 7.76 -4.63 -8.07
N PHE A 41 7.16 -4.72 -6.88
CA PHE A 41 7.06 -5.98 -6.14
C PHE A 41 6.35 -7.07 -6.96
N ASN A 42 5.20 -6.76 -7.55
CA ASN A 42 4.48 -7.70 -8.42
C ASN A 42 5.30 -8.11 -9.65
N ALA A 43 6.03 -7.17 -10.26
CA ALA A 43 6.87 -7.48 -11.42
C ALA A 43 7.99 -8.46 -11.06
N VAL A 44 8.60 -8.31 -9.87
CA VAL A 44 9.62 -9.24 -9.37
C VAL A 44 9.01 -10.61 -9.11
N LEU A 45 7.86 -10.70 -8.45
CA LEU A 45 7.19 -11.98 -8.18
C LEU A 45 6.89 -12.74 -9.48
N ASN A 46 6.29 -12.06 -10.47
CA ASN A 46 5.99 -12.65 -11.78
C ASN A 46 7.26 -13.08 -12.54
N THR A 47 8.36 -12.35 -12.38
CA THR A 47 9.64 -12.70 -13.01
C THR A 47 10.20 -13.98 -12.41
N ILE A 48 10.11 -14.13 -11.09
CA ILE A 48 10.53 -15.37 -10.41
C ILE A 48 9.66 -16.53 -10.89
N GLU A 49 8.34 -16.39 -10.90
CA GLU A 49 7.44 -17.46 -11.35
C GLU A 49 7.68 -17.89 -12.82
N SER A 50 8.04 -16.96 -13.70
CA SER A 50 8.18 -17.22 -15.13
C SER A 50 9.58 -17.68 -15.58
N VAL A 51 10.63 -17.27 -14.87
CA VAL A 51 12.03 -17.49 -15.27
C VAL A 51 12.74 -18.47 -14.35
N TYR A 52 12.21 -18.74 -13.16
CA TYR A 52 12.87 -19.65 -12.23
C TYR A 52 12.80 -21.10 -12.71
N VAL A 53 13.89 -21.83 -12.44
CA VAL A 53 14.13 -23.16 -13.02
C VAL A 53 13.29 -24.26 -12.36
N GLU A 54 12.78 -23.99 -11.15
CA GLU A 54 11.96 -24.89 -10.35
C GLU A 54 10.56 -24.32 -10.14
N GLU A 55 9.58 -25.20 -9.96
CA GLU A 55 8.21 -24.81 -9.65
C GLU A 55 8.16 -24.20 -8.24
N VAL A 56 7.91 -22.90 -8.17
CA VAL A 56 7.83 -22.15 -6.91
C VAL A 56 6.38 -21.92 -6.53
N ASN A 57 6.06 -22.09 -5.24
CA ASN A 57 4.74 -21.76 -4.71
C ASN A 57 4.67 -20.24 -4.42
N PRO A 58 3.80 -19.48 -5.11
CA PRO A 58 3.68 -18.03 -4.91
C PRO A 58 3.33 -17.65 -3.46
N THR A 59 2.50 -18.46 -2.79
CA THR A 59 2.11 -18.24 -1.40
C THR A 59 3.33 -18.28 -0.47
N SER A 60 4.22 -19.26 -0.66
CA SER A 60 5.44 -19.37 0.13
C SER A 60 6.36 -18.16 -0.08
N LEU A 61 6.52 -17.70 -1.33
CA LEU A 61 7.34 -16.53 -1.63
C LEU A 61 6.80 -15.25 -0.98
N ILE A 62 5.47 -15.09 -0.94
CA ILE A 62 4.82 -13.96 -0.27
C ILE A 62 5.03 -14.05 1.25
N ASP A 63 4.86 -15.23 1.84
CA ASP A 63 5.08 -15.44 3.28
C ASP A 63 6.53 -15.10 3.67
N ASP A 64 7.50 -15.53 2.86
CA ASP A 64 8.92 -15.22 3.05
C ASP A 64 9.23 -13.74 2.87
N ALA A 65 8.59 -13.08 1.89
CA ALA A 65 8.71 -11.64 1.69
C ALA A 65 8.16 -10.87 2.91
N ILE A 66 7.01 -11.29 3.47
CA ILE A 66 6.44 -10.71 4.68
C ILE A 66 7.40 -10.87 5.86
N ARG A 67 7.95 -12.07 6.07
CA ARG A 67 8.98 -12.31 7.11
C ARG A 67 10.19 -11.40 6.92
N GLY A 68 10.66 -11.22 5.68
CA GLY A 68 11.76 -10.31 5.35
C GLY A 68 11.44 -8.84 5.67
N MET A 69 10.23 -8.39 5.40
CA MET A 69 9.79 -7.02 5.71
C MET A 69 9.78 -6.72 7.22
N ILE A 70 9.32 -7.67 8.04
CA ILE A 70 9.21 -7.47 9.50
C ILE A 70 10.50 -7.78 10.26
N LYS A 71 11.44 -8.51 9.66
CA LYS A 71 12.70 -8.94 10.32
C LYS A 71 13.50 -7.79 10.94
N ASN A 72 13.48 -6.62 10.30
CA ASN A 72 14.21 -5.43 10.74
C ASN A 72 13.30 -4.39 11.43
N LEU A 73 12.00 -4.66 11.54
CA LEU A 73 11.06 -3.72 12.12
C LEU A 73 11.14 -3.74 13.65
N ASP A 74 11.14 -4.93 14.24
CA ASP A 74 11.25 -5.15 15.69
C ASP A 74 11.67 -6.62 15.96
N PRO A 75 12.69 -6.87 16.82
CA PRO A 75 13.08 -8.22 17.27
C PRO A 75 11.95 -9.09 17.83
N HIS A 76 10.85 -8.50 18.31
CA HIS A 76 9.72 -9.22 18.88
C HIS A 76 8.56 -9.45 17.91
N THR A 77 8.60 -8.85 16.72
CA THR A 77 7.55 -9.04 15.72
C THR A 77 7.80 -10.34 14.95
N THR A 78 6.83 -11.25 14.98
CA THR A 78 6.87 -12.51 14.23
C THR A 78 5.61 -12.65 13.38
N TYR A 79 5.77 -13.13 12.14
CA TYR A 79 4.68 -13.50 11.26
C TYR A 79 4.43 -15.00 11.38
N LEU A 80 3.17 -15.39 11.54
CA LEU A 80 2.71 -16.78 11.55
C LEU A 80 1.71 -16.97 10.41
N THR A 81 1.95 -17.98 9.59
CA THR A 81 0.96 -18.50 8.64
C THR A 81 -0.21 -19.12 9.38
N ALA A 82 -1.33 -19.33 8.70
CA ALA A 82 -2.52 -19.93 9.29
C ALA A 82 -2.23 -21.33 9.88
N GLU A 83 -1.37 -22.12 9.21
CA GLU A 83 -0.96 -23.44 9.68
C GLU A 83 -0.08 -23.36 10.92
N GLU A 84 0.93 -22.48 10.91
CA GLU A 84 1.81 -22.28 12.06
C GLU A 84 1.03 -21.79 13.27
N PHE A 85 0.09 -20.86 13.08
CA PHE A 85 -0.77 -20.39 14.17
C PHE A 85 -1.63 -21.52 14.73
N LYS A 86 -2.18 -22.39 13.88
CA LYS A 86 -2.95 -23.56 14.31
C LYS A 86 -2.10 -24.53 15.13
N ASN A 87 -0.85 -24.77 14.71
CA ASN A 87 0.07 -25.64 15.43
C ASN A 87 0.54 -25.01 16.75
N TRP A 88 0.86 -23.72 16.73
CA TRP A 88 1.17 -22.93 17.93
C TRP A 88 0.01 -23.03 18.93
N SER A 89 -1.21 -22.73 18.50
CA SER A 89 -2.41 -22.79 19.36
C SER A 89 -2.63 -24.18 19.96
N LYS A 90 -2.42 -25.26 19.20
CA LYS A 90 -2.48 -26.63 19.73
C LYS A 90 -1.45 -26.90 20.83
N THR A 91 -0.21 -26.44 20.64
CA THR A 91 0.86 -26.60 21.63
C THR A 91 0.50 -25.91 22.95
N TYR A 92 -0.03 -24.69 22.89
CA TYR A 92 -0.42 -23.94 24.10
C TYR A 92 -1.75 -24.39 24.71
N GLN A 93 -2.66 -24.96 23.92
CA GLN A 93 -3.88 -25.60 24.44
C GLN A 93 -3.57 -26.91 25.18
N GLY A 94 -2.42 -27.55 24.91
CA GLY A 94 -2.06 -28.86 25.44
C GLY A 94 -1.34 -28.85 26.79
N TYR A 95 -0.47 -27.88 27.07
CA TYR A 95 0.17 -27.68 28.39
C TYR A 95 0.97 -26.37 28.35
N SER A 96 0.73 -25.45 29.29
CA SER A 96 1.48 -24.20 29.40
C SER A 96 1.88 -23.99 30.86
N GLY A 97 2.71 -24.89 31.39
CA GLY A 97 3.24 -24.81 32.74
C GLY A 97 4.63 -25.43 32.81
N ILE A 98 5.52 -24.81 33.57
CA ILE A 98 6.71 -25.49 34.12
C ILE A 98 6.27 -26.21 35.40
N GLY A 99 5.56 -27.32 35.24
CA GLY A 99 5.01 -28.13 36.35
C GLY A 99 3.61 -28.64 36.05
#